data_AF-A0A843GT70-F1
#
_entry.id   AF-A0A843GT70-F1
#
_cell.length_a   1.000
_cell.length_b   1.000
_cell.length_c   1.000
_cell.angle_alpha   90.00
_cell.angle_beta   90.00
_cell.angle_gamma   90.00
#
_symmetry.space_group_name_H-M   'P 1'
#
loop_
_entity.id
_entity.type
_entity.pdbx_description
1 polymer ?
#
loop_
_entity_poly.entity_id
_entity_poly.type
_entity_poly.pdbx_seq_one_letter_code
_entity_poly.pdbx_strand_id
1 'polypeptide(L)'
;MKKYICVILIVLLICIIFTGCKREVGDTVDKFERFEIVKKLGSGDHYCDAYIIIDTQTNVEYLFIEYDHKIAITVLLNSDGTPMLWYGE
;
A
#
# COMPACT_ATOMS: atom_id res chain seq x y z
N MET A 1 -51.34 9.59 3.83
CA MET A 1 -50.50 8.62 3.09
C MET A 1 -49.47 9.28 2.16
N LYS A 2 -49.87 10.11 1.19
CA LYS A 2 -48.93 10.80 0.25
C LYS A 2 -47.81 11.60 0.92
N LYS A 3 -48.11 12.30 2.03
CA LYS A 3 -47.15 13.14 2.77
C LYS A 3 -46.03 12.32 3.44
N TYR A 4 -46.34 11.11 3.93
CA TYR A 4 -45.36 10.21 4.54
C TYR A 4 -44.51 9.50 3.49
N ILE A 5 -45.07 9.21 2.31
CA ILE A 5 -44.33 8.66 1.17
C ILE A 5 -43.24 9.65 0.71
N CYS A 6 -43.56 10.95 0.63
CA CYS A 6 -42.57 11.98 0.33
C CYS A 6 -41.42 12.02 1.35
N VAL A 7 -41.74 11.92 2.65
CA VAL A 7 -40.71 11.94 3.71
C VAL A 7 -39.80 10.71 3.63
N ILE A 8 -40.37 9.52 3.41
CA ILE A 8 -39.59 8.28 3.28
C ILE A 8 -38.65 8.34 2.07
N LEU A 9 -39.11 8.88 0.93
CA LEU A 9 -38.28 9.04 -0.26
C LEU A 9 -37.11 10.00 -0.02
N ILE A 10 -37.33 11.11 0.70
CA ILE A 10 -36.27 12.07 1.02
C ILE A 10 -35.22 11.44 1.94
N VAL A 11 -35.64 10.68 2.96
CA VAL A 11 -34.73 10.00 3.89
C VAL A 11 -33.87 8.97 3.15
N LEU A 12 -34.48 8.15 2.28
CA LEU A 12 -33.74 7.18 1.46
C LEU A 12 -32.72 7.86 0.54
N LEU A 13 -33.08 9.00 -0.07
CA LEU A 13 -32.18 9.75 -0.95
C LEU A 13 -30.96 10.26 -0.17
N ILE A 14 -31.18 10.78 1.05
CA ILE A 14 -30.11 11.26 1.93
C ILE A 14 -29.20 10.10 2.34
N CYS A 15 -29.75 8.95 2.71
CA CYS A 15 -28.96 7.76 3.05
C CYS A 15 -28.06 7.32 1.89
N ILE A 16 -28.55 7.34 0.65
CA ILE A 16 -27.76 6.95 -0.54
C ILE A 16 -26.60 7.93 -0.77
N ILE A 17 -26.80 9.23 -0.57
CA ILE A 17 -25.75 10.25 -0.74
C ILE A 17 -24.61 10.07 0.29
N PHE A 18 -24.92 9.60 1.50
CA PHE A 18 -23.90 9.34 2.54
C PHE A 18 -23.21 7.97 2.43
N THR A 19 -23.68 7.05 1.59
CA THR A 19 -22.98 5.77 1.35
C THR A 19 -21.80 5.88 0.37
N GLY A 20 -21.61 7.04 -0.25
CA GLY A 20 -20.51 7.33 -1.16
C GLY A 20 -19.22 7.74 -0.47
N CYS A 21 -18.74 7.00 0.53
CA CYS A 21 -17.35 7.12 0.94
C CYS A 21 -16.48 6.52 -0.17
N LYS A 22 -16.12 7.33 -1.17
CA LYS A 22 -14.93 7.03 -1.96
C LYS A 22 -13.77 7.00 -0.96
N ARG A 23 -13.17 5.82 -0.75
CA ARG A 23 -11.78 5.80 -0.32
C ARG A 23 -11.03 6.49 -1.42
N GLU A 24 -10.60 7.73 -1.17
CA GLU A 24 -9.42 8.21 -1.84
C GLU A 24 -8.33 7.21 -1.43
N VAL A 25 -8.04 6.29 -2.33
CA VAL A 25 -6.70 5.71 -2.40
C VAL A 25 -5.85 6.92 -2.81
N GLY A 26 -5.56 7.79 -1.85
CA GLY A 26 -4.41 8.66 -1.97
C GLY A 26 -3.26 7.72 -2.25
N ASP A 27 -2.52 7.98 -3.32
CA ASP A 27 -1.35 7.21 -3.73
C ASP A 27 -0.58 6.82 -2.46
N THR A 28 -0.76 5.59 -1.98
CA THR A 28 -0.13 5.10 -0.76
C THR A 28 1.32 4.73 -1.08
N VAL A 29 2.05 5.66 -1.71
CA VAL A 29 3.52 5.65 -1.81
C VAL A 29 4.04 7.09 -1.92
N ASP A 30 3.38 8.08 -1.29
CA ASP A 30 4.06 9.35 -1.02
C ASP A 30 5.13 9.12 0.06
N LYS A 31 6.31 8.72 -0.43
CA LYS A 31 7.63 8.76 0.21
C LYS A 31 7.66 8.37 1.69
N PHE A 32 7.99 7.11 1.95
CA PHE A 32 8.90 6.87 3.07
C PHE A 32 10.22 7.60 2.74
N GLU A 33 10.45 8.80 3.27
CA GLU A 33 11.69 9.59 2.99
C GLU A 33 12.98 8.78 3.22
N ARG A 34 12.89 7.77 4.08
CA ARG A 34 13.98 6.87 4.44
C ARG A 34 14.13 5.66 3.52
N PHE A 35 13.09 5.24 2.79
CA PHE A 35 13.15 4.00 2.00
C PHE A 35 13.01 4.28 0.52
N GLU A 36 13.95 3.76 -0.28
CA GLU A 36 13.96 3.88 -1.73
C GLU A 36 13.79 2.50 -2.37
N ILE A 37 12.96 2.41 -3.40
CA ILE A 37 12.80 1.18 -4.20
C ILE A 37 13.94 1.12 -5.22
N VAL A 38 14.81 0.12 -5.09
CA VAL A 38 15.95 -0.07 -6.03
C VAL A 38 15.66 -1.10 -7.11
N LYS A 39 14.76 -2.06 -6.84
CA LYS A 39 14.42 -3.10 -7.81
C LYS A 39 13.01 -3.62 -7.63
N LYS A 40 12.27 -3.76 -8.73
CA LYS A 40 11.03 -4.53 -8.77
C LYS A 40 11.36 -5.97 -9.19
N LEU A 41 11.02 -6.95 -8.35
CA LEU A 41 11.33 -8.36 -8.59
C LEU A 41 10.26 -9.06 -9.44
N GLY A 42 9.05 -8.52 -9.46
CA GLY A 42 7.96 -8.99 -10.31
C GLY A 42 6.63 -8.39 -9.89
N SER A 43 5.72 -8.30 -10.84
CA SER A 43 4.28 -8.16 -10.60
C SER A 43 3.67 -9.53 -10.87
N GLY A 44 3.36 -10.30 -9.82
CA GLY A 44 2.66 -11.57 -10.02
C GLY A 44 1.29 -11.30 -10.61
N ASP A 45 0.86 -12.11 -11.58
CA ASP A 45 -0.54 -12.16 -11.99
C ASP A 45 -1.37 -12.36 -10.70
N HIS A 46 -2.14 -11.31 -10.36
CA HIS A 46 -2.98 -11.18 -9.16
C HIS A 46 -2.25 -10.74 -7.86
N TYR A 47 -2.17 -9.42 -7.69
CA TYR A 47 -2.08 -8.69 -6.41
C TYR A 47 -0.85 -8.92 -5.53
N CYS A 48 0.23 -9.54 -6.01
CA CYS A 48 1.48 -9.68 -5.27
C CYS A 48 2.59 -8.90 -5.97
N ASP A 49 3.01 -7.79 -5.39
CA ASP A 49 4.16 -7.03 -5.83
C ASP A 49 5.33 -7.23 -4.85
N ALA A 50 6.52 -7.50 -5.40
CA ALA A 50 7.74 -7.68 -4.62
C ALA A 50 8.82 -6.69 -5.06
N TYR A 51 9.46 -6.08 -4.08
CA TYR A 51 10.44 -5.01 -4.27
C TYR A 51 11.68 -5.27 -3.41
N ILE A 52 12.85 -4.91 -3.92
CA ILE A 52 14.00 -4.62 -3.08
C ILE A 52 13.97 -3.13 -2.77
N ILE A 53 13.99 -2.83 -1.48
CA ILE A 53 14.05 -1.46 -0.97
C ILE A 53 15.30 -1.29 -0.13
N ILE A 54 15.81 -0.06 -0.07
CA ILE A 54 16.99 0.29 0.74
C ILE A 54 16.61 1.33 1.78
N ASP A 55 17.20 1.23 2.98
CA ASP A 55 17.22 2.34 3.93
C ASP A 55 18.31 3.34 3.52
N THR A 56 17.94 4.53 3.07
CA THR A 56 18.86 5.55 2.56
C THR A 56 19.85 6.09 3.61
N GLN A 57 19.63 5.83 4.90
CA GLN A 57 20.55 6.22 5.97
C GLN A 57 21.62 5.17 6.26
N THR A 58 21.29 3.89 6.09
CA THR A 58 22.15 2.76 6.47
C THR A 58 22.62 1.92 5.28
N ASN A 59 22.03 2.15 4.10
CA ASN A 59 22.13 1.35 2.89
C ASN A 59 21.69 -0.11 3.04
N VAL A 60 21.01 -0.48 4.13
CA VAL A 60 20.55 -1.86 4.34
C VAL A 60 19.45 -2.21 3.36
N GLU A 61 19.56 -3.37 2.73
CA GLU A 61 18.58 -3.91 1.80
C GLU A 61 17.48 -4.72 2.50
N TYR A 62 16.27 -4.57 2.01
CA TYR A 62 15.10 -5.31 2.46
C TYR A 62 14.31 -5.87 1.27
N LEU A 63 13.74 -7.05 1.46
CA LEU A 63 12.65 -7.54 0.62
C LEU A 63 11.33 -7.01 1.19
N PHE A 64 10.62 -6.24 0.37
CA PHE A 64 9.29 -5.71 0.65
C PHE A 64 8.28 -6.40 -0.25
N ILE A 65 7.23 -6.97 0.34
CA ILE A 65 6.15 -7.67 -0.36
C ILE A 65 4.84 -7.00 0.00
N GLU A 66 4.10 -6.61 -1.02
CA GLU A 66 2.74 -6.11 -0.92
C GLU A 66 1.80 -7.14 -1.55
N TYR A 67 0.85 -7.62 -0.74
CA TYR A 67 -0.19 -8.54 -1.19
C TYR A 67 -1.57 -8.05 -0.76
N ASP A 68 -2.36 -7.54 -1.70
CA ASP A 68 -3.70 -6.98 -1.46
C ASP A 68 -3.72 -5.90 -0.36
N HIS A 69 -4.13 -6.25 0.88
CA HIS A 69 -4.12 -5.36 2.04
C HIS A 69 -3.10 -5.78 3.11
N LYS A 70 -2.12 -6.59 2.74
CA LYS A 70 -1.09 -7.13 3.63
C LYS A 70 0.29 -6.72 3.13
N ILE A 71 1.17 -6.46 4.10
CA ILE A 71 2.54 -6.03 3.85
C ILE A 71 3.47 -6.94 4.64
N ALA A 72 4.58 -7.34 4.03
CA ALA A 72 5.68 -8.02 4.69
C ALA A 72 7.01 -7.34 4.34
N ILE A 73 7.91 -7.26 5.32
CA ILE A 73 9.26 -6.75 5.16
C ILE A 73 10.24 -7.68 5.88
N THR A 74 11.35 -8.00 5.22
CA THR A 74 12.47 -8.73 5.83
C THR A 74 13.79 -8.16 5.37
N VAL A 75 14.77 -8.11 6.27
CA VAL A 75 16.15 -7.74 5.92
C VAL A 75 16.77 -8.83 5.06
N LEU A 76 17.53 -8.43 4.04
CA LEU A 76 18.37 -9.36 3.30
C LEU A 76 19.71 -9.53 4.02
N LEU A 77 20.19 -10.77 4.10
CA LEU A 77 21.39 -11.12 4.86
C LEU A 77 22.44 -11.74 3.94
N ASN A 78 23.70 -11.39 4.19
CA ASN A 78 24.85 -12.10 3.66
C ASN A 78 24.91 -13.52 4.25
N SER A 79 25.76 -14.37 3.67
CA SER A 79 25.95 -15.75 4.15
C SER A 79 26.47 -15.85 5.59
N ASP A 80 27.11 -14.80 6.10
CA ASP A 80 27.58 -14.69 7.49
C ASP A 80 26.52 -14.16 8.46
N GLY A 81 25.31 -13.86 7.98
CA GLY A 81 24.21 -13.35 8.77
C GLY A 81 24.24 -11.83 8.99
N THR A 82 25.19 -11.10 8.40
CA THR A 82 25.18 -9.62 8.43
C THR A 82 24.18 -9.05 7.42
N PRO A 83 23.60 -7.86 7.67
CA PRO A 83 22.73 -7.21 6.69
C PRO A 83 23.44 -6.96 5.36
N MET A 84 22.76 -7.23 4.25
CA MET A 84 23.20 -6.82 2.92
C MET A 84 23.11 -5.31 2.78
N LEU A 85 24.13 -4.71 2.17
CA LEU A 85 24.23 -3.29 1.92
C LEU A 85 24.21 -3.02 0.41
N TRP A 86 23.45 -2.01 0.02
CA TRP A 86 23.38 -1.51 -1.34
C TRP A 86 24.53 -0.54 -1.62
N TYR A 87 25.26 -0.75 -2.71
CA TYR A 87 26.38 0.10 -3.14
C TYR A 87 26.14 0.81 -4.48
N GLY A 88 24.94 0.71 -5.04
CA GLY A 88 24.63 1.13 -6.41
C GLY A 88 25.02 0.08 -7.45
N GLU A 89 24.32 0.11 -8.59
CA GLU A 89 24.75 -0.54 -9.85
C GLU A 89 25.55 0.45 -10.71
#